data_AF-A0A8J8EJ30-F1
#
_entry.id   AF-A0A8J8EJ30-F1
#
_cell.length_a   1.000
_cell.length_b   1.000
_cell.length_c   1.000
_cell.angle_alpha   90.00
_cell.angle_beta   90.00
_cell.angle_gamma   90.00
#
_symmetry.space_group_name_H-M   'P 1'
#
loop_
_entity.id
_entity.type
_entity.pdbx_description
1 polymer ?
#
loop_
_entity_poly.entity_id
_entity_poly.type
_entity_poly.pdbx_seq_one_letter_code
_entity_poly.pdbx_strand_id
1 'polypeptide(L)'
;MKFGRRLYSLIPLVPLFVLLGTMDSRTLLLIPLALMAIQWYFIGALFLLTTAAFLIYTKTGGLYGLTVMALALLAVEMGYLDRERAPGEHYLILIAAVAMAFPTYLLMSALSPVLPRLEVTALAALLLVVLYLFARLVSS
;
A
#
# COMPACT_ATOMS: atom_id res chain seq x y z
N MET A 1 -7.43 -32.48 6.47
CA MET A 1 -7.50 -31.05 6.06
C MET A 1 -6.09 -30.47 6.14
N LYS A 2 -5.41 -30.20 5.01
CA LYS A 2 -4.07 -29.60 5.01
C LYS A 2 -4.18 -28.10 5.29
N PHE A 3 -3.94 -27.68 6.53
CA PHE A 3 -3.76 -26.28 6.93
C PHE A 3 -2.40 -25.73 6.47
N GLY A 4 -2.11 -25.82 5.17
CA GLY A 4 -0.94 -25.18 4.57
C GLY A 4 -1.27 -23.78 4.08
N ARG A 5 -1.76 -22.89 4.96
CA ARG A 5 -1.90 -21.48 4.60
C ARG A 5 -0.50 -20.86 4.63
N ARG A 6 -0.09 -20.28 3.50
CA ARG A 6 1.08 -19.40 3.46
C ARG A 6 0.70 -18.13 4.24
N LEU A 7 1.63 -17.62 5.05
CA LEU A 7 1.43 -16.46 5.93
C LEU A 7 2.43 -15.35 5.56
N TYR A 8 2.70 -15.19 4.27
CA TYR A 8 3.65 -14.19 3.81
C TYR A 8 3.16 -12.76 4.09
N SER A 9 1.84 -12.58 4.18
CA SER A 9 1.19 -11.35 4.63
C SER A 9 1.63 -10.85 6.02
N LEU A 10 2.14 -11.72 6.89
CA LEU A 10 2.65 -11.30 8.20
C LEU A 10 3.97 -10.52 8.10
N ILE A 11 4.76 -10.76 7.04
CA ILE A 11 6.07 -10.14 6.83
C ILE A 11 5.97 -8.61 6.73
N PRO A 12 5.11 -8.01 5.87
CA PRO A 12 4.94 -6.56 5.84
C PRO A 12 4.17 -6.00 7.04
N LEU A 13 3.41 -6.83 7.74
CA LEU A 13 2.54 -6.42 8.86
C LEU A 13 3.32 -6.07 10.12
N VAL A 14 4.37 -6.84 10.44
CA VAL A 14 5.25 -6.57 11.59
C VAL A 14 5.91 -5.18 11.51
N PRO A 15 6.65 -4.82 10.44
CA PRO A 15 7.25 -3.49 10.33
C PRO A 15 6.18 -2.39 10.21
N LEU A 16 5.02 -2.68 9.59
CA LEU A 16 3.91 -1.72 9.54
C LEU A 16 3.43 -1.33 10.94
N PHE A 17 3.24 -2.30 11.83
CA PHE A 17 2.81 -2.00 13.20
C PHE A 17 3.88 -1.30 14.03
N VAL A 18 5.17 -1.63 13.81
CA VAL A 18 6.27 -0.90 14.44
C VAL A 18 6.21 0.56 14.02
N LEU A 19 6.11 0.85 12.72
CA LEU A 19 6.02 2.23 12.21
C LEU A 19 4.79 2.95 12.75
N LEU A 20 3.60 2.36 12.63
CA LEU A 20 2.37 2.95 13.15
C LEU A 20 2.49 3.26 14.65
N GLY A 21 2.97 2.29 15.44
CA GLY A 21 3.15 2.45 16.88
C GLY A 21 4.17 3.53 17.28
N THR A 22 5.25 3.70 16.51
CA THR A 22 6.23 4.79 16.75
C THR A 22 5.67 6.17 16.43
N MET A 23 4.65 6.25 15.59
CA MET A 23 4.05 7.52 15.18
C MET A 23 3.01 8.02 16.17
N ASP A 24 2.05 7.17 16.54
CA ASP A 24 1.03 7.47 17.54
C ASP A 24 0.43 6.16 18.06
N SER A 25 0.42 5.96 19.37
CA SER A 25 -0.16 4.78 20.02
C SER A 25 -1.64 4.55 19.64
N ARG A 26 -2.37 5.58 19.22
CA ARG A 26 -3.77 5.44 18.74
C ARG A 26 -3.88 4.62 17.45
N THR A 27 -2.82 4.56 16.64
CA THR A 27 -2.79 3.73 15.43
C THR A 27 -2.81 2.24 15.73
N LEU A 28 -2.49 1.84 16.97
CA LEU A 28 -2.60 0.45 17.41
C LEU A 28 -4.07 -0.05 17.38
N LEU A 29 -5.05 0.87 17.36
CA LEU A 29 -6.46 0.54 17.11
C LEU A 29 -6.70 -0.04 15.71
N LEU A 30 -5.77 0.15 14.77
CA LEU A 30 -5.83 -0.44 13.44
C LEU A 30 -5.36 -1.91 13.43
N ILE A 31 -4.74 -2.43 14.50
CA ILE A 31 -4.24 -3.81 14.57
C ILE A 31 -5.33 -4.84 14.31
N PRO A 32 -6.50 -4.81 14.98
CA PRO A 32 -7.56 -5.77 14.74
C PRO A 32 -8.02 -5.74 13.28
N LEU A 33 -8.16 -4.53 12.72
CA LEU A 33 -8.59 -4.33 11.34
C LEU A 33 -7.58 -4.88 10.34
N ALA A 34 -6.28 -4.67 10.57
CA ALA A 34 -5.20 -5.18 9.74
C ALA A 34 -5.06 -6.71 9.82
N LEU A 35 -5.29 -7.31 10.99
CA LEU A 35 -5.32 -8.78 11.11
C LEU A 35 -6.54 -9.38 10.40
N MET A 36 -7.69 -8.73 10.51
CA MET A 36 -8.91 -9.13 9.80
C MET A 36 -8.80 -8.92 8.28
N ALA A 37 -8.03 -7.93 7.84
CA ALA A 37 -7.77 -7.65 6.42
C ALA A 37 -7.11 -8.84 5.70
N ILE A 38 -6.25 -9.60 6.38
CA ILE A 38 -5.63 -10.81 5.83
C ILE A 38 -6.71 -11.84 5.47
N GLN A 39 -7.76 -11.94 6.28
CA GLN A 39 -8.82 -12.93 6.09
C GLN A 39 -9.88 -12.47 5.10
N TRP A 40 -10.18 -11.17 5.04
CA TRP A 40 -11.27 -10.63 4.23
C TRP A 40 -10.86 -9.36 3.48
N TYR A 41 -10.92 -9.44 2.14
CA TYR A 41 -10.50 -8.36 1.26
C TYR A 41 -11.28 -7.06 1.49
N PHE A 42 -12.58 -7.15 1.77
CA PHE A 42 -13.40 -5.97 2.10
C PHE A 42 -12.87 -5.23 3.33
N ILE A 43 -12.48 -5.97 4.37
CA ILE A 43 -11.87 -5.37 5.56
C ILE A 43 -10.48 -4.81 5.24
N GLY A 44 -9.73 -5.45 4.34
CA GLY A 44 -8.47 -4.91 3.82
C GLY A 44 -8.62 -3.56 3.13
N ALA A 45 -9.65 -3.38 2.32
CA ALA A 45 -9.95 -2.09 1.72
C ALA A 45 -10.30 -1.03 2.78
N LEU A 46 -11.09 -1.37 3.80
CA LEU A 46 -11.36 -0.48 4.94
C LEU A 46 -10.10 -0.13 5.72
N PHE A 47 -9.21 -1.10 5.95
CA PHE A 47 -7.91 -0.88 6.57
C PHE A 47 -7.04 0.09 5.77
N LEU A 48 -6.99 -0.05 4.45
CA LEU A 48 -6.26 0.87 3.58
C LEU A 48 -6.85 2.28 3.61
N LEU A 49 -8.17 2.39 3.50
CA LEU A 49 -8.88 3.68 3.56
C LEU A 49 -8.65 4.39 4.90
N THR A 50 -8.76 3.66 6.01
CA THR A 50 -8.55 4.22 7.35
C THR A 50 -7.09 4.62 7.57
N THR A 51 -6.13 3.81 7.10
CA THR A 51 -4.70 4.13 7.17
C THR A 51 -4.39 5.38 6.35
N ALA A 52 -4.92 5.48 5.13
CA ALA A 52 -4.75 6.66 4.28
C ALA A 52 -5.38 7.91 4.91
N ALA A 53 -6.61 7.80 5.42
CA ALA A 53 -7.30 8.90 6.11
C ALA A 53 -6.52 9.37 7.34
N PHE A 54 -5.94 8.43 8.10
CA PHE A 54 -5.11 8.75 9.26
C PHE A 54 -3.83 9.50 8.87
N LEU A 55 -3.11 9.04 7.85
CA LEU A 55 -1.91 9.72 7.35
C LEU A 55 -2.22 11.13 6.83
N ILE A 56 -3.34 11.30 6.13
CA ILE A 56 -3.80 12.62 5.67
C ILE A 56 -4.15 13.53 6.85
N TYR A 57 -4.91 13.01 7.83
CA TYR A 57 -5.34 13.76 9.01
C TYR A 57 -4.13 14.25 9.83
N THR A 58 -3.13 13.39 10.00
CA THR A 58 -1.89 13.71 10.72
C THR A 58 -0.86 14.48 9.86
N LYS A 59 -1.17 14.73 8.58
CA LYS A 59 -0.29 15.38 7.60
C LYS A 59 1.05 14.65 7.43
N THR A 60 1.02 13.33 7.56
CA THR A 60 2.20 12.48 7.52
C THR A 60 2.43 12.00 6.09
N GLY A 61 3.14 12.85 5.34
CA GLY A 61 3.60 12.55 3.99
C GLY A 61 5.04 12.02 3.97
N GLY A 62 5.75 12.30 2.87
CA GLY A 62 7.15 11.92 2.76
C GLY A 62 7.36 10.44 2.44
N LEU A 63 8.63 10.02 2.51
CA LEU A 63 9.01 8.62 2.45
C LEU A 63 8.37 7.80 3.59
N TYR A 64 8.13 8.43 4.73
CA TYR A 64 7.48 7.76 5.87
C TYR A 64 6.04 7.35 5.54
N GLY A 65 5.20 8.30 5.16
CA GLY A 65 3.80 8.01 4.78
C GLY A 65 3.72 7.04 3.59
N LEU A 66 4.64 7.17 2.61
CA LEU A 66 4.76 6.22 1.51
C LEU A 66 5.06 4.81 2.00
N THR A 67 6.02 4.66 2.92
CA THR A 67 6.41 3.35 3.47
C THR A 67 5.26 2.70 4.23
N VAL A 68 4.54 3.47 5.05
CA VAL A 68 3.35 2.99 5.78
C VAL A 68 2.29 2.50 4.79
N MET A 69 1.96 3.28 3.75
CA MET A 69 0.98 2.86 2.74
C MET A 69 1.45 1.66 1.91
N ALA A 70 2.73 1.62 1.54
CA ALA A 70 3.32 0.49 0.80
C ALA A 70 3.22 -0.81 1.60
N LEU A 71 3.58 -0.77 2.89
CA LEU A 71 3.48 -1.94 3.77
C LEU A 71 2.03 -2.34 4.04
N ALA A 72 1.12 -1.38 4.21
CA ALA A 72 -0.31 -1.67 4.37
C ALA A 72 -0.88 -2.36 3.12
N LEU A 73 -0.55 -1.87 1.93
CA LEU A 73 -0.97 -2.47 0.66
C LEU A 73 -0.39 -3.87 0.50
N LEU A 74 0.92 -4.05 0.78
CA LEU A 74 1.55 -5.36 0.74
C LEU A 74 0.88 -6.36 1.68
N ALA A 75 0.56 -5.96 2.91
CA ALA A 75 -0.11 -6.83 3.88
C ALA A 75 -1.48 -7.31 3.38
N VAL A 76 -2.29 -6.41 2.81
CA VAL A 76 -3.62 -6.73 2.28
C VAL A 76 -3.52 -7.63 1.05
N GLU A 77 -2.70 -7.25 0.07
CA GLU A 77 -2.59 -7.97 -1.19
C GLU A 77 -1.89 -9.33 -1.03
N MET A 78 -0.83 -9.41 -0.22
CA MET A 78 -0.25 -10.72 0.14
C MET A 78 -1.25 -11.58 0.90
N GLY A 79 -2.11 -10.98 1.74
CA GLY A 79 -3.17 -11.71 2.44
C GLY A 79 -4.24 -12.25 1.51
N TYR A 80 -4.51 -11.56 0.41
CA TYR A 80 -5.34 -12.07 -0.68
C TYR A 80 -4.64 -13.23 -1.41
N LEU A 81 -3.38 -13.07 -1.82
CA LEU A 81 -2.60 -14.13 -2.47
C LEU A 81 -2.44 -15.39 -1.60
N ASP A 82 -2.26 -15.21 -0.28
CA ASP A 82 -2.20 -16.29 0.71
C ASP A 82 -3.51 -17.10 0.76
N ARG A 83 -4.66 -16.43 0.58
CA ARG A 83 -5.99 -17.07 0.53
C ARG A 83 -6.21 -17.82 -0.77
N GLU A 84 -5.81 -17.23 -1.89
CA GLU A 84 -5.90 -17.83 -3.23
C GLU A 84 -4.82 -18.91 -3.49
N ARG A 85 -3.87 -19.09 -2.56
CA ARG A 85 -2.72 -20.02 -2.70
C ARG A 85 -1.91 -19.77 -3.97
N ALA A 86 -1.70 -18.50 -4.28
CA ALA A 86 -1.01 -18.09 -5.50
C ALA A 86 0.43 -18.64 -5.59
N PRO A 87 0.97 -18.81 -6.81
CA PRO A 87 2.39 -19.10 -7.02
C PRO A 87 3.29 -18.02 -6.39
N GLY A 88 4.50 -18.41 -5.98
CA GLY A 88 5.46 -17.49 -5.34
C GLY A 88 5.82 -16.29 -6.22
N GLU A 89 5.77 -16.45 -7.54
CA GLU A 89 6.05 -15.41 -8.53
C GLU A 89 5.15 -14.18 -8.38
N HIS A 90 3.86 -14.37 -8.04
CA HIS A 90 2.93 -13.25 -7.85
C HIS A 90 3.33 -12.36 -6.66
N TYR A 91 3.92 -12.94 -5.63
CA TYR A 91 4.42 -12.17 -4.48
C TYR A 91 5.63 -11.32 -4.88
N LEU A 92 6.52 -11.85 -5.72
CA LEU A 92 7.66 -11.09 -6.24
C LEU A 92 7.21 -9.93 -7.14
N ILE A 93 6.24 -10.17 -8.01
CA ILE A 93 5.65 -9.14 -8.88
C ILE A 93 5.01 -8.05 -8.02
N LEU A 94 4.25 -8.42 -7.00
CA LEU A 94 3.64 -7.47 -6.07
C LEU A 94 4.68 -6.63 -5.35
N ILE A 95 5.74 -7.24 -4.80
CA ILE A 95 6.83 -6.52 -4.15
C ILE A 95 7.51 -5.56 -5.12
N ALA A 96 7.81 -6.00 -6.35
CA ALA A 96 8.42 -5.16 -7.37
C ALA A 96 7.53 -3.97 -7.75
N ALA A 97 6.23 -4.21 -7.95
CA ALA A 97 5.26 -3.17 -8.27
C ALA A 97 5.15 -2.12 -7.15
N VAL A 98 5.10 -2.56 -5.88
CA VAL A 98 5.08 -1.64 -4.73
C VAL A 98 6.42 -0.91 -4.58
N ALA A 99 7.55 -1.58 -4.82
CA ALA A 99 8.87 -0.96 -4.74
C ALA A 99 9.04 0.17 -5.77
N MET A 100 8.38 0.07 -6.95
CA MET A 100 8.38 1.14 -7.96
C MET A 100 7.73 2.45 -7.48
N ALA A 101 6.94 2.42 -6.41
CA ALA A 101 6.40 3.64 -5.81
C ALA A 101 7.50 4.55 -5.24
N PHE A 102 8.61 3.98 -4.75
CA PHE A 102 9.73 4.74 -4.16
C PHE A 102 10.52 5.57 -5.19
N PRO A 103 11.05 5.01 -6.30
CA PRO A 103 11.71 5.81 -7.32
C PRO A 103 10.74 6.82 -7.95
N THR A 104 9.46 6.45 -8.14
CA THR A 104 8.43 7.37 -8.62
C THR A 104 8.24 8.55 -7.68
N TYR A 105 8.16 8.29 -6.38
CA TYR A 105 8.05 9.33 -5.36
C TYR A 105 9.27 10.24 -5.35
N LEU A 106 10.49 9.70 -5.42
CA LEU A 106 11.73 10.49 -5.46
C LEU A 106 11.82 11.35 -6.71
N LEU A 107 11.44 10.82 -7.87
CA LEU A 107 11.33 11.60 -9.11
C LEU A 107 10.34 12.75 -8.94
N MET A 108 9.15 12.45 -8.40
CA MET A 108 8.13 13.48 -8.21
C MET A 108 8.56 14.52 -7.17
N SER A 109 9.23 14.13 -6.09
CA SER A 109 9.73 15.07 -5.09
C SER A 109 10.86 15.95 -5.62
N ALA A 110 11.68 15.44 -6.54
CA ALA A 110 12.72 16.21 -7.21
C ALA A 110 12.15 17.22 -8.22
N LEU A 111 11.05 16.86 -8.90
CA LEU A 111 10.37 17.73 -9.88
C LEU A 111 9.43 18.75 -9.22
N SER A 112 8.84 18.41 -8.07
CA SER A 112 7.84 19.23 -7.39
C SER A 112 8.25 20.68 -7.07
N PRO A 113 9.52 21.02 -6.76
CA PRO A 113 9.92 22.41 -6.50
C PRO A 113 9.87 23.29 -7.75
N VAL A 114 9.97 22.68 -8.94
CA VAL A 114 10.01 23.37 -10.23
C VAL A 114 8.60 23.54 -10.81
N LEU A 115 7.64 22.76 -10.31
CA LEU A 115 6.25 22.76 -10.76
C LEU A 115 5.38 23.67 -9.88
N PRO A 116 4.62 24.63 -10.44
CA PRO A 116 3.54 25.32 -9.72
C PRO A 116 2.56 24.29 -9.12
N ARG A 117 2.01 24.58 -7.93
CA ARG A 117 1.19 23.63 -7.16
C ARG A 117 0.00 23.02 -7.92
N LEU A 118 -0.56 23.73 -8.90
CA LEU A 118 -1.65 23.24 -9.75
C LEU A 118 -1.18 22.17 -10.75
N GLU A 119 0.07 22.23 -11.19
CA GLU A 119 0.63 21.27 -12.15
C GLU A 119 0.92 19.91 -11.50
N VAL A 120 1.22 19.89 -10.19
CA VAL A 120 1.40 18.64 -9.44
C VAL A 120 0.11 17.81 -9.40
N THR A 121 -1.03 18.47 -9.19
CA THR A 121 -2.35 17.82 -9.20
C THR A 121 -2.72 17.33 -10.61
N ALA A 122 -2.39 18.12 -11.64
CA ALA A 122 -2.61 17.73 -13.03
C ALA A 122 -1.72 16.54 -13.44
N LEU A 123 -0.46 16.50 -13.01
CA LEU A 123 0.45 15.37 -13.18
C LEU A 123 -0.05 14.11 -12.47
N ALA A 124 -0.55 14.24 -11.24
CA ALA A 124 -1.15 13.12 -10.52
C ALA A 124 -2.39 12.58 -11.24
N ALA A 125 -3.26 13.47 -11.75
CA ALA A 125 -4.42 13.10 -12.55
C ALA A 125 -4.02 12.42 -13.87
N LEU A 126 -3.00 12.94 -14.56
CA LEU A 126 -2.45 12.35 -15.77
C LEU A 126 -1.89 10.94 -15.50
N LEU A 127 -1.11 10.78 -14.43
CA LEU A 127 -0.60 9.49 -14.00
C LEU A 127 -1.72 8.49 -13.73
N LEU A 128 -2.80 8.90 -13.06
CA LEU A 128 -3.99 8.07 -12.85
C LEU A 128 -4.63 7.63 -14.17
N VAL A 129 -4.74 8.52 -15.15
CA VAL A 129 -5.27 8.20 -16.48
C VAL A 129 -4.37 7.20 -17.20
N VAL A 130 -3.05 7.39 -17.17
CA VAL A 130 -2.08 6.48 -17.77
C VAL A 130 -2.15 5.10 -17.11
N LEU A 131 -2.21 5.04 -15.78
CA LEU A 131 -2.33 3.80 -15.02
C LEU A 131 -3.62 3.07 -15.34
N TYR A 132 -4.73 3.80 -15.45
CA TYR A 132 -6.02 3.25 -15.86
C TYR A 132 -5.97 2.65 -17.28
N LEU A 133 -5.38 3.38 -18.24
CA LEU A 133 -5.22 2.89 -19.61
C LEU A 133 -4.34 1.65 -19.67
N PHE A 134 -3.22 1.64 -18.94
CA PHE A 134 -2.34 0.48 -18.85
C PHE A 134 -3.07 -0.73 -18.26
N ALA A 135 -3.76 -0.57 -17.13
CA ALA A 135 -4.54 -1.65 -16.51
C ALA A 135 -5.61 -2.19 -17.47
N ARG A 136 -6.30 -1.30 -18.19
CA ARG A 136 -7.32 -1.70 -19.18
C ARG A 136 -6.73 -2.50 -20.33
N LEU A 137 -5.59 -2.07 -20.88
CA LEU A 137 -4.92 -2.74 -21.99
C LEU A 137 -4.32 -4.10 -21.61
N VAL A 138 -3.86 -4.26 -20.37
CA VAL A 138 -3.35 -5.55 -19.87
C VAL A 138 -4.49 -6.52 -19.54
N SER A 139 -5.68 -6.02 -19.19
CA SER A 139 -6.85 -6.85 -18.86
C SER A 139 -7.70 -7.27 -20.06
N SER A 140 -7.40 -6.76 -21.26
CA SER A 140 -8.08 -7.06 -22.53
C SER A 140 -7.26 -8.01 -23.38
#